data_AF-A0A9X6AAS0-F1
#
_entry.id   AF-A0A9X6AAS0-F1
#
_cell.length_a   1.000
_cell.length_b   1.000
_cell.length_c   1.000
_cell.angle_alpha   90.00
_cell.angle_beta   90.00
_cell.angle_gamma   90.00
#
_symmetry.space_group_name_H-M   'P 1'
#
loop_
_entity.id
_entity.type
_entity.pdbx_description
1 polymer ?
#
loop_
_entity_poly.entity_id
_entity_poly.type
_entity_poly.pdbx_seq_one_letter_code
_entity_poly.pdbx_strand_id
1 'polypeptide(L)'
;MHRRSRPDRTRATDRRSRSPKWLSRSGAVLAALALAVSGMTLAGSPASATPTTGVLYTPNTTANPSEDASYPRVIRLEHSGASNGTLLATFSHSGVTGQKASFPIYRSTDGGAHWSASPIGTVTDTVHSWDLDGPTLYELPQAEGALPAGTLLGS
;
A
#
# COMPACT_ATOMS: atom_id res chain seq x y z
N MET A 1 -91.76 25.33 -31.49
CA MET A 1 -91.45 23.98 -30.95
C MET A 1 -90.05 24.09 -30.33
N HIS A 2 -89.69 23.81 -29.08
CA HIS A 2 -90.27 22.97 -28.03
C HIS A 2 -89.70 23.45 -26.67
N ARG A 3 -90.59 23.55 -25.67
CA ARG A 3 -90.49 23.21 -24.23
C ARG A 3 -89.34 23.71 -23.33
N ARG A 4 -89.80 24.23 -22.18
CA ARG A 4 -89.15 24.79 -20.98
C ARG A 4 -88.30 23.79 -20.18
N SER A 5 -87.36 24.29 -19.36
CA SER A 5 -87.35 24.11 -17.89
C SER A 5 -86.11 24.72 -17.20
N ARG A 6 -86.33 25.46 -16.10
CA ARG A 6 -85.38 25.77 -15.00
C ARG A 6 -85.70 24.79 -13.83
N PRO A 7 -84.97 24.80 -12.70
CA PRO A 7 -83.52 24.68 -12.44
C PRO A 7 -83.26 23.53 -11.43
N ASP A 8 -82.00 23.17 -11.11
CA ASP A 8 -81.73 22.53 -9.81
C ASP A 8 -80.33 22.83 -9.24
N ARG A 9 -80.30 23.05 -7.92
CA ARG A 9 -79.15 23.33 -7.06
C ARG A 9 -78.59 22.03 -6.52
N THR A 10 -77.30 21.78 -6.72
CA THR A 10 -76.47 20.88 -5.90
C THR A 10 -75.01 21.14 -6.28
N ARG A 11 -73.98 21.12 -5.45
CA ARG A 11 -73.74 21.00 -4.01
C ARG A 11 -72.22 21.21 -3.92
N ALA A 12 -71.76 22.03 -2.99
CA ALA A 12 -70.34 22.25 -2.77
C ALA A 12 -69.63 20.94 -2.39
N THR A 13 -68.46 20.68 -2.99
CA THR A 13 -67.41 19.87 -2.35
C THR A 13 -66.04 20.45 -2.69
N ASP A 14 -65.52 21.23 -1.74
CA ASP A 14 -64.14 21.66 -1.57
C ASP A 14 -63.23 20.42 -1.54
N ARG A 15 -62.50 20.15 -2.63
CA ARG A 15 -61.54 19.04 -2.69
C ARG A 15 -60.15 19.56 -2.33
N ARG A 16 -59.93 19.76 -1.04
CA ARG A 16 -58.58 19.98 -0.47
C ARG A 16 -57.72 18.75 -0.75
N SER A 17 -56.79 18.90 -1.68
CA SER A 17 -55.68 17.97 -1.89
C SER A 17 -54.79 18.00 -0.65
N ARG A 18 -54.88 16.98 0.20
CA ARG A 18 -53.97 16.78 1.35
C ARG A 18 -52.72 16.09 0.83
N SER A 19 -51.59 16.79 0.85
CA SER A 19 -50.27 16.22 0.63
C SER A 19 -49.93 15.17 1.71
N PRO A 20 -49.48 13.97 1.34
CA PRO A 20 -49.07 12.97 2.33
C PRO A 20 -47.68 13.33 2.86
N LYS A 21 -47.64 13.97 4.03
CA LYS A 21 -46.43 14.09 4.85
C LYS A 21 -46.26 12.78 5.62
N TRP A 22 -45.66 11.77 5.00
CA TRP A 22 -45.30 10.53 5.69
C TRP A 22 -43.85 10.12 5.39
N LEU A 23 -42.94 11.01 5.78
CA LEU A 23 -41.58 10.62 6.15
C LEU A 23 -41.50 10.85 7.66
N SER A 24 -41.90 9.82 8.41
CA SER A 24 -41.75 9.80 9.85
C SER A 24 -40.27 9.91 10.19
N ARG A 25 -39.94 10.83 11.09
CA ARG A 25 -38.57 11.08 11.59
C ARG A 25 -37.87 9.81 12.08
N SER A 26 -38.63 8.76 12.40
CA SER A 26 -38.14 7.46 12.85
C SER A 26 -37.39 6.66 11.77
N GLY A 27 -37.72 6.81 10.48
CA GLY A 27 -37.01 6.11 9.40
C GLY A 27 -35.59 6.63 9.17
N ALA A 28 -35.38 7.93 9.40
CA ALA A 28 -34.07 8.56 9.25
C ALA A 28 -33.08 8.17 10.36
N VAL A 29 -33.57 7.92 11.59
CA VAL A 29 -32.72 7.52 12.72
C VAL A 29 -32.24 6.07 12.59
N LEU A 30 -33.08 5.17 12.08
CA LEU A 30 -32.69 3.78 11.84
C LEU A 30 -31.71 3.63 10.67
N ALA A 31 -31.86 4.44 9.61
CA ALA A 31 -30.89 4.49 8.51
C ALA A 31 -29.53 5.07 8.97
N ALA A 32 -29.52 6.07 9.85
CA ALA A 32 -28.29 6.64 10.39
C ALA A 32 -27.54 5.68 11.32
N LEU A 33 -28.24 4.84 12.10
CA LEU A 33 -27.59 3.81 12.93
C LEU A 33 -27.00 2.66 12.09
N ALA A 34 -27.66 2.28 10.98
CA ALA A 34 -27.14 1.22 10.11
C ALA A 34 -25.85 1.63 9.36
N LEU A 35 -25.66 2.91 9.06
CA LEU A 35 -24.40 3.42 8.49
C LEU A 35 -23.28 3.62 9.53
N ALA A 36 -23.60 3.77 10.81
CA ALA A 36 -22.60 3.93 11.87
C ALA A 36 -21.93 2.62 12.27
N VAL A 37 -22.61 1.47 12.13
CA VAL A 37 -22.07 0.15 12.52
C VAL A 37 -21.14 -0.45 11.46
N SER A 38 -21.28 -0.09 10.18
CA SER A 38 -20.43 -0.59 9.09
C SER A 38 -19.04 0.07 9.01
N GLY A 39 -18.78 1.14 9.77
CA GLY A 39 -17.56 1.93 9.66
C GLY A 39 -16.43 1.56 10.63
N MET A 40 -16.62 0.56 11.51
CA MET A 40 -15.85 0.49 12.76
C MET A 40 -14.88 -0.69 12.91
N THR A 41 -14.56 -1.45 11.86
CA THR A 41 -13.67 -2.63 11.99
C THR A 41 -12.59 -2.75 10.93
N LEU A 42 -11.82 -1.68 10.70
CA LEU A 42 -10.46 -1.81 10.14
C LEU A 42 -9.42 -1.44 11.21
N ALA A 43 -9.55 -2.04 12.40
CA ALA A 43 -8.39 -2.15 13.27
C ALA A 43 -7.43 -3.13 12.58
N GLY A 44 -6.44 -2.60 11.87
CA GLY A 44 -5.38 -3.40 11.25
C GLY A 44 -4.79 -4.32 12.31
N SER A 45 -4.66 -5.61 12.00
CA SER A 45 -4.04 -6.56 12.92
C SER A 45 -2.66 -6.03 13.34
N PRO A 46 -2.27 -6.18 14.62
CA PRO A 46 -0.95 -5.75 15.06
C PRO A 46 0.09 -6.45 14.19
N ALA A 47 1.00 -5.67 13.60
CA ALA A 47 2.11 -6.22 12.83
C ALA A 47 2.93 -7.13 13.76
N SER A 48 2.83 -8.43 13.57
CA SER A 48 3.71 -9.40 14.23
C SER A 48 4.89 -9.68 13.30
N ALA A 49 6.10 -9.64 13.85
CA ALA A 49 7.25 -10.15 13.15
C ALA A 49 7.13 -11.67 13.07
N THR A 50 6.92 -12.21 11.86
CA THR A 50 7.08 -13.65 11.63
C THR A 50 8.52 -14.01 12.00
N PRO A 51 8.76 -15.07 12.80
CA PRO A 51 10.11 -15.54 13.06
C PRO A 51 10.82 -15.81 11.74
N THR A 52 11.88 -15.06 11.45
CA THR A 52 12.64 -15.24 10.21
C THR A 52 13.36 -16.58 10.28
N THR A 53 12.93 -17.54 9.48
CA THR A 53 13.62 -18.81 9.31
C THR A 53 14.56 -18.70 8.12
N GLY A 54 15.83 -18.34 8.34
CA GLY A 54 16.84 -18.45 7.29
C GLY A 54 17.94 -17.40 7.33
N VAL A 55 19.04 -17.74 6.68
CA VAL A 55 20.14 -16.82 6.37
C VAL A 55 19.93 -16.35 4.93
N LEU A 56 19.83 -15.04 4.71
CA LEU A 56 19.68 -14.48 3.37
C LEU A 56 20.92 -14.74 2.52
N TYR A 57 22.10 -14.51 3.10
CA TYR A 57 23.38 -14.63 2.42
C TYR A 57 24.49 -15.03 3.38
N THR A 58 25.36 -15.92 2.94
CA THR A 58 26.56 -16.35 3.66
C THR A 58 27.77 -16.15 2.75
N PRO A 59 28.76 -15.33 3.14
CA PRO A 59 30.03 -15.21 2.43
C PRO A 59 30.67 -16.57 2.16
N ASN A 60 31.20 -16.80 0.95
CA ASN A 60 31.95 -18.00 0.61
C ASN A 60 33.43 -17.80 0.94
N THR A 61 33.74 -17.82 2.24
CA THR A 61 35.11 -17.63 2.74
C THR A 61 36.08 -18.77 2.38
N THR A 62 35.56 -19.91 1.90
CA THR A 62 36.41 -20.98 1.36
C THR A 62 36.97 -20.60 -0.02
N ALA A 63 36.15 -19.99 -0.88
CA ALA A 63 36.59 -19.52 -2.20
C ALA A 63 37.28 -18.14 -2.14
N ASN A 64 36.80 -17.25 -1.27
CA ASN A 64 37.27 -15.88 -1.10
C ASN A 64 37.51 -15.61 0.39
N PRO A 65 38.72 -15.84 0.94
CA PRO A 65 38.97 -15.74 2.38
C PRO A 65 38.67 -14.39 3.04
N SER A 66 38.59 -13.32 2.25
CA SER A 66 38.27 -11.97 2.71
C SER A 66 36.84 -11.54 2.39
N GLU A 67 36.01 -12.42 1.84
CA GLU A 67 34.63 -12.08 1.49
C GLU A 67 33.81 -11.69 2.72
N ASP A 68 33.13 -10.56 2.61
CA ASP A 68 32.35 -9.96 3.69
C ASP A 68 30.93 -9.66 3.24
N ALA A 69 30.01 -9.79 4.19
CA ALA A 69 28.62 -9.36 4.08
C ALA A 69 28.22 -8.67 5.39
N SER A 70 28.18 -7.34 5.38
CA SER A 70 27.98 -6.51 6.58
C SER A 70 26.98 -5.39 6.35
N TYR A 71 26.66 -4.60 7.40
CA TYR A 71 25.70 -3.49 7.32
C TYR A 71 24.34 -3.84 6.66
N PRO A 72 23.61 -4.85 7.17
CA PRO A 72 22.32 -5.20 6.60
C PRO A 72 21.33 -4.02 6.67
N ARG A 73 20.56 -3.85 5.61
CA ARG A 73 19.44 -2.91 5.49
C ARG A 73 18.24 -3.63 4.91
N VAL A 74 17.05 -3.24 5.35
CA VAL A 74 15.80 -3.71 4.80
C VAL A 74 14.78 -2.58 4.79
N ILE A 75 14.01 -2.49 3.70
CA ILE A 75 12.82 -1.64 3.63
C ILE A 75 11.61 -2.49 3.23
N ARG A 76 10.43 -2.05 3.64
CA ARG A 76 9.15 -2.53 3.11
C ARG A 76 8.59 -1.47 2.18
N LEU A 77 8.13 -1.90 1.00
CA LEU A 77 7.51 -0.98 0.05
C LEU A 77 6.09 -0.62 0.49
N GLU A 78 5.78 0.66 0.50
CA GLU A 78 4.48 1.23 0.86
C GLU A 78 3.94 2.16 -0.24
N HIS A 79 4.78 2.56 -1.19
CA HIS A 79 4.43 3.52 -2.24
C HIS A 79 4.65 2.98 -3.66
N SER A 80 4.68 1.65 -3.82
CA SER A 80 4.97 0.92 -5.07
C SER A 80 3.74 0.20 -5.66
N GLY A 81 2.52 0.61 -5.28
CA GLY A 81 1.27 0.09 -5.83
C GLY A 81 1.08 -1.41 -5.57
N ALA A 82 1.01 -2.21 -6.64
CA ALA A 82 0.82 -3.66 -6.54
C ALA A 82 1.96 -4.39 -5.81
N SER A 83 3.12 -3.76 -5.66
CA SER A 83 4.28 -4.31 -4.95
C SER A 83 4.30 -3.96 -3.45
N ASN A 84 3.31 -3.22 -2.94
CA ASN A 84 3.24 -2.85 -1.52
C ASN A 84 3.28 -4.10 -0.62
N GLY A 85 4.05 -4.02 0.47
CA GLY A 85 4.33 -5.14 1.37
C GLY A 85 5.57 -5.96 1.00
N THR A 86 6.08 -5.83 -0.22
CA THR A 86 7.36 -6.43 -0.64
C THR A 86 8.49 -5.91 0.24
N LEU A 87 9.39 -6.80 0.66
CA LEU A 87 10.64 -6.42 1.33
C LEU A 87 11.79 -6.40 0.33
N LEU A 88 12.62 -5.36 0.41
CA LEU A 88 13.91 -5.30 -0.27
C LEU A 88 15.02 -5.26 0.79
N ALA A 89 16.02 -6.12 0.63
CA ALA A 89 17.18 -6.19 1.51
C ALA A 89 18.47 -5.97 0.74
N THR A 90 19.46 -5.38 1.40
CA THR A 90 20.81 -5.20 0.90
C THR A 90 21.82 -5.24 2.05
N PHE A 91 23.11 -5.31 1.71
CA PHE A 91 24.24 -5.32 2.63
C PHE A 91 25.51 -4.89 1.88
N SER A 92 26.54 -4.46 2.59
CA SER A 92 27.88 -4.27 2.04
C SER A 92 28.44 -5.63 1.64
N HIS A 93 28.66 -5.87 0.35
CA HIS A 93 29.32 -7.08 -0.15
C HIS A 93 30.69 -6.73 -0.70
N SER A 94 31.73 -7.37 -0.18
CA SER A 94 33.12 -7.08 -0.58
C SER A 94 34.02 -8.31 -0.47
N GLY A 95 35.29 -8.17 -0.83
CA GLY A 95 36.31 -9.21 -0.61
C GLY A 95 36.31 -10.38 -1.60
N VAL A 96 35.53 -10.28 -2.67
CA VAL A 96 35.57 -11.22 -3.80
C VAL A 96 36.67 -10.82 -4.79
N THR A 97 37.55 -11.76 -5.13
CA THR A 97 38.70 -11.46 -5.99
C THR A 97 38.25 -10.98 -7.37
N GLY A 98 38.76 -9.82 -7.79
CA GLY A 98 38.45 -9.22 -9.10
C GLY A 98 37.09 -8.51 -9.18
N GLN A 99 36.39 -8.34 -8.06
CA GLN A 99 35.13 -7.61 -7.98
C GLN A 99 35.24 -6.42 -7.03
N LYS A 100 34.60 -5.31 -7.42
CA LYS A 100 34.45 -4.14 -6.54
C LYS A 100 33.35 -4.38 -5.52
N ALA A 101 33.51 -3.80 -4.34
CA ALA A 101 32.47 -3.83 -3.32
C ALA A 101 31.19 -3.19 -3.85
N SER A 102 30.06 -3.81 -3.53
CA SER A 102 28.77 -3.50 -4.14
C SER A 102 27.61 -3.82 -3.18
N PHE A 103 26.41 -3.40 -3.55
CA PHE A 103 25.20 -3.63 -2.75
C PHE A 103 24.19 -4.50 -3.52
N PRO A 104 24.19 -5.83 -3.32
CA PRO A 104 23.21 -6.70 -3.93
C PRO A 104 21.82 -6.52 -3.31
N ILE A 105 20.81 -6.38 -4.14
CA ILE A 105 19.42 -6.22 -3.72
C ILE A 105 18.67 -7.55 -3.82
N TYR A 106 18.16 -8.02 -2.69
CA TYR A 106 17.31 -9.21 -2.60
C TYR A 106 15.87 -8.83 -2.33
N ARG A 107 14.93 -9.69 -2.76
CA ARG A 107 13.48 -9.44 -2.63
C ARG A 107 12.78 -10.57 -1.87
N SER A 108 11.84 -10.21 -1.00
CA SER A 108 10.86 -11.13 -0.41
C SER A 108 9.44 -10.61 -0.61
N THR A 109 8.50 -11.51 -0.93
CA THR A 109 7.08 -11.21 -1.11
C THR A 109 6.19 -11.88 -0.06
N ASP A 110 6.80 -12.53 0.94
CA ASP A 110 6.13 -13.32 1.97
C ASP A 110 6.56 -12.91 3.39
N GLY A 111 6.89 -11.62 3.56
CA GLY A 111 7.23 -11.05 4.86
C GLY A 111 8.62 -11.44 5.37
N GLY A 112 9.53 -11.86 4.48
CA GLY A 112 10.90 -12.22 4.81
C GLY A 112 11.12 -13.70 5.09
N ALA A 113 10.10 -14.55 4.87
CA ALA A 113 10.22 -15.99 5.05
C ALA A 113 11.12 -16.61 3.98
N HIS A 114 10.99 -16.16 2.73
CA HIS A 114 11.87 -16.54 1.63
C HIS A 114 12.36 -15.30 0.88
N TRP A 115 13.56 -15.41 0.32
CA TRP A 115 14.20 -14.38 -0.48
C TRP A 115 14.51 -14.92 -1.87
N SER A 116 14.69 -14.03 -2.84
CA SER A 116 15.17 -14.39 -4.18
C SER A 116 16.50 -15.17 -4.08
N ALA A 117 16.63 -16.26 -4.83
CA ALA A 117 17.84 -17.11 -4.81
C ALA A 117 19.11 -16.41 -5.33
N SER A 118 18.95 -15.27 -5.99
CA SER A 118 20.03 -14.38 -6.44
C SER A 118 19.57 -12.93 -6.30
N PRO A 119 20.49 -11.95 -6.30
CA PRO A 119 20.12 -10.55 -6.31
C PRO A 119 19.23 -10.22 -7.52
N ILE A 120 18.18 -9.43 -7.31
CA ILE A 120 17.33 -8.91 -8.40
C ILE A 120 17.97 -7.68 -9.10
N GLY A 121 19.04 -7.16 -8.51
CA GLY A 121 19.87 -6.09 -9.02
C GLY A 121 21.05 -5.86 -8.07
N THR A 122 22.06 -5.13 -8.54
CA THR A 122 23.24 -4.79 -7.73
C THR A 122 23.58 -3.32 -7.94
N VAL A 123 23.76 -2.57 -6.87
CA VAL A 123 24.26 -1.19 -6.93
C VAL A 123 25.78 -1.23 -6.92
N THR A 124 26.39 -0.59 -7.91
CA THR A 124 27.85 -0.45 -8.08
C THR A 124 28.19 1.01 -8.33
N ASP A 125 29.39 1.44 -7.99
CA ASP A 125 29.86 2.76 -8.40
C ASP A 125 30.05 2.79 -9.92
N THR A 126 29.34 3.70 -10.58
CA THR A 126 29.41 3.91 -12.04
C THR A 126 30.18 5.18 -12.41
N VAL A 127 30.64 5.95 -11.43
CA VAL A 127 31.24 7.27 -11.64
C VAL A 127 32.74 7.25 -11.35
N HIS A 128 33.16 6.69 -10.21
CA HIS A 128 34.56 6.77 -9.76
C HIS A 128 35.27 5.41 -9.70
N SER A 129 34.56 4.32 -9.98
CA SER A 129 35.07 2.94 -9.86
C SER A 129 35.60 2.61 -8.45
N TRP A 130 34.97 3.18 -7.41
CA TRP A 130 35.29 2.93 -6.02
C TRP A 130 34.65 1.64 -5.49
N ASP A 131 35.21 1.18 -4.37
CA ASP A 131 34.55 0.21 -3.51
C ASP A 131 33.48 0.93 -2.69
N LEU A 132 32.25 0.40 -2.72
CA LEU A 132 31.13 0.93 -1.94
C LEU A 132 31.08 0.29 -0.55
N ASP A 133 30.65 1.06 0.46
CA ASP A 133 30.37 0.56 1.81
C ASP A 133 29.24 1.35 2.50
N GLY A 134 28.57 0.72 3.47
CA GLY A 134 27.53 1.33 4.30
C GLY A 134 26.24 1.66 3.55
N PRO A 135 25.53 0.67 2.97
CA PRO A 135 24.39 0.94 2.13
C PRO A 135 23.23 1.59 2.88
N THR A 136 22.35 2.22 2.11
CA THR A 136 21.00 2.59 2.54
C THR A 136 19.99 2.29 1.45
N LEU A 137 18.74 2.08 1.84
CA LEU A 137 17.60 2.01 0.93
C LEU A 137 16.51 2.93 1.44
N TYR A 138 15.88 3.66 0.53
CA TYR A 138 14.76 4.54 0.83
C TYR A 138 13.75 4.53 -0.32
N GLU A 139 12.47 4.42 0.00
CA GLU A 139 11.39 4.61 -0.97
C GLU A 139 10.80 6.01 -0.78
N LEU A 140 10.67 6.77 -1.87
CA LEU A 140 10.05 8.09 -1.82
C LEU A 140 8.54 7.97 -1.50
N PRO A 141 8.05 8.60 -0.42
CA PRO A 141 6.62 8.54 -0.05
C PRO A 141 5.74 9.44 -0.92
N GLN A 142 6.35 10.40 -1.60
CA GLN A 142 5.73 11.35 -2.51
C GLN A 142 6.71 11.67 -3.65
N ALA A 143 6.24 12.35 -4.68
CA ALA A 143 7.13 12.78 -5.76
C ALA A 143 8.10 13.88 -5.27
N GLU A 144 9.36 13.78 -5.64
CA GLU A 144 10.41 14.77 -5.38
C GLU A 144 11.05 15.18 -6.71
N GLY A 145 10.69 16.37 -7.21
CA GLY A 145 11.08 16.82 -8.55
C GLY A 145 10.52 15.91 -9.65
N ALA A 146 11.42 15.36 -10.48
CA ALA A 146 11.05 14.44 -11.56
C ALA A 146 10.91 12.98 -11.10
N LEU A 147 11.26 12.67 -9.84
CA LEU A 147 11.18 11.32 -9.28
C LEU A 147 9.78 11.10 -8.70
N PRO A 148 8.97 10.18 -9.23
CA PRO A 148 7.64 9.90 -8.69
C PRO A 148 7.71 9.23 -7.31
N ALA A 149 6.60 9.27 -6.56
CA ALA A 149 6.40 8.43 -5.39
C ALA A 149 6.66 6.95 -5.73
N GLY A 150 7.23 6.19 -4.80
CA GLY A 150 7.66 4.81 -5.03
C GLY A 150 9.03 4.66 -5.69
N THR A 151 9.71 5.78 -6.03
CA THR A 151 11.11 5.71 -6.49
C THR A 151 11.99 5.19 -5.37
N LEU A 152 12.87 4.23 -5.71
CA LEU A 152 13.87 3.70 -4.79
C LEU A 152 15.17 4.48 -4.93
N LEU A 153 15.66 5.00 -3.81
CA LEU A 153 16.97 5.58 -3.66
C LEU A 153 17.86 4.59 -2.91
N GLY A 154 19.07 4.39 -3.41
CA GLY A 154 20.10 3.61 -2.76
C GLY A 154 21.41 4.39 -2.78
N SER A 155 22.15 4.30 -1.68
CA SER A 155 23.55 4.75 -1.60
C SER A 155 24.43 3.54 -1.53
#